data_AF-A0A6G7WEV5-F1
#
_entry.id   AF-A0A6G7WEV5-F1
#
_cell.length_a   1.000
_cell.length_b   1.000
_cell.length_c   1.000
_cell.angle_alpha   90.00
_cell.angle_beta   90.00
_cell.angle_gamma   90.00
#
_symmetry.space_group_name_H-M   'P 1'
#
loop_
_entity.id
_entity.type
_entity.pdbx_description
1 polymer ?
#
loop_
_entity_poly.entity_id
_entity_poly.type
_entity_poly.pdbx_seq_one_letter_code
_entity_poly.pdbx_strand_id
1 'polypeptide(L)'
;MEKVAKKKKSGWKWAFFLLLLLNMGVIIYVGSLFIASPTTDTHSKKEEITEEIINSEEEIDALITLGNKDLETLLLYALSENTSTGEVPEITISEDVIISGELEVLGFPIQYQLTAEPFVVEDGNLQLKVSEVALGRFTLPVKQVLQLLSNQMDPNLPLEVDIDNAFITVRLSEVETGSVKRIKLIKIEKELAEYTFNITIAKENLLQ
;
A
#
# COMPACT_ATOMS: atom_id res chain seq x y z
N MET A 1 79.54 4.96 -8.72
CA MET A 1 78.27 5.62 -8.35
C MET A 1 77.25 5.27 -9.41
N GLU A 2 76.33 4.34 -9.16
CA GLU A 2 75.32 3.92 -10.12
C GLU A 2 73.92 4.20 -9.54
N LYS A 3 73.18 5.13 -10.16
CA LYS A 3 71.82 5.48 -9.75
C LYS A 3 70.86 4.51 -10.41
N VAL A 4 70.33 3.55 -9.66
CA VAL A 4 69.27 2.65 -10.12
C VAL A 4 67.96 3.43 -10.22
N ALA A 5 67.49 3.65 -11.45
CA ALA A 5 66.21 4.29 -11.73
C ALA A 5 65.06 3.37 -11.30
N LYS A 6 64.32 3.77 -10.25
CA LYS A 6 63.08 3.11 -9.82
C LYS A 6 62.01 3.28 -10.91
N LYS A 7 61.72 2.20 -11.63
CA LYS A 7 60.63 2.12 -12.61
C LYS A 7 59.29 2.35 -11.88
N LYS A 8 58.70 3.53 -12.07
CA LYS A 8 57.38 3.91 -11.53
C LYS A 8 56.32 3.04 -12.22
N LYS A 9 55.99 1.89 -11.64
CA LYS A 9 54.88 1.06 -12.13
C LYS A 9 53.61 1.90 -12.05
N SER A 10 52.87 1.98 -13.15
CA SER A 10 51.61 2.73 -13.25
C SER A 10 50.55 2.06 -12.38
N GLY A 11 50.56 2.35 -11.08
CA GLY A 11 49.62 1.84 -10.09
C GLY A 11 48.17 2.24 -10.37
N TRP A 12 47.94 3.15 -11.31
CA TRP A 12 46.61 3.56 -11.75
C TRP A 12 45.79 2.40 -12.33
N LYS A 13 46.43 1.45 -13.02
CA LYS A 13 45.72 0.25 -13.51
C LYS A 13 45.18 -0.59 -12.35
N TRP A 14 45.97 -0.72 -11.28
CA TRP A 14 45.55 -1.44 -10.07
C TRP A 14 44.50 -0.67 -9.27
N ALA A 15 44.61 0.67 -9.19
CA ALA A 15 43.59 1.51 -8.57
C ALA A 15 42.23 1.39 -9.27
N PHE A 16 42.23 1.28 -10.61
CA PHE A 16 41.01 1.06 -11.38
C PHE A 16 40.35 -0.29 -11.05
N PHE A 17 41.12 -1.37 -11.01
CA PHE A 17 40.58 -2.69 -10.65
C PHE A 17 40.09 -2.75 -9.20
N LEU A 18 40.77 -2.09 -8.26
CA LEU A 18 40.32 -2.00 -6.87
C LEU A 18 38.98 -1.24 -6.76
N LEU A 19 38.86 -0.12 -7.48
CA LEU A 19 37.65 0.71 -7.48
C LEU A 19 36.47 0.01 -8.17
N LEU A 20 36.74 -0.78 -9.20
CA LEU A 20 35.76 -1.60 -9.90
C LEU A 20 35.21 -2.70 -8.98
N LEU A 21 36.08 -3.39 -8.24
CA LEU A 21 35.69 -4.42 -7.28
C LEU A 21 34.79 -3.84 -6.17
N LEU A 22 35.14 -2.65 -5.66
CA LEU A 22 34.35 -1.94 -4.66
C LEU A 22 32.95 -1.57 -5.17
N ASN A 23 32.87 -1.00 -6.38
CA ASN A 23 31.57 -0.69 -7.00
C ASN A 23 30.73 -1.95 -7.22
N MET A 24 31.34 -3.03 -7.69
CA MET A 24 30.64 -4.30 -7.87
C MET A 24 30.07 -4.82 -6.55
N GLY A 25 30.84 -4.71 -5.45
CA GLY A 25 30.38 -5.07 -4.11
C GLY A 25 29.20 -4.24 -3.64
N VAL A 26 29.19 -2.92 -3.90
CA VAL A 26 28.06 -2.04 -3.58
C VAL A 26 26.83 -2.41 -4.41
N ILE A 27 26.98 -2.66 -5.71
CA ILE A 27 25.88 -3.06 -6.60
C ILE A 27 25.29 -4.42 -6.16
N ILE A 28 26.13 -5.38 -5.78
CA ILE A 28 25.67 -6.69 -5.29
C ILE A 28 24.99 -6.54 -3.93
N TYR A 29 25.53 -5.73 -3.01
CA TYR A 29 24.94 -5.50 -1.70
C TYR A 29 23.57 -4.81 -1.81
N VAL A 30 23.49 -3.73 -2.58
CA VAL A 30 22.23 -3.03 -2.85
C VAL A 30 21.27 -3.92 -3.63
N GLY A 31 21.74 -4.65 -4.65
CA GLY A 31 20.96 -5.61 -5.41
C GLY A 31 20.41 -6.76 -4.55
N SER A 32 21.18 -7.24 -3.58
CA SER A 32 20.72 -8.27 -2.63
C SER A 32 19.61 -7.79 -1.71
N LEU A 33 19.55 -6.47 -1.45
CA LEU A 33 18.45 -5.84 -0.70
C LEU A 33 17.14 -5.85 -1.51
N PHE A 34 17.23 -5.77 -2.84
CA PHE A 34 16.08 -5.84 -3.75
C PHE A 34 15.68 -7.28 -4.13
N ILE A 35 16.57 -8.26 -3.94
CA ILE A 35 16.30 -9.69 -4.22
C ILE A 35 15.86 -10.43 -2.93
N ALA A 36 15.78 -9.74 -1.78
CA ALA A 36 15.22 -10.30 -0.54
C ALA A 36 13.67 -10.36 -0.52
N SER A 37 13.01 -10.29 -1.68
CA SER A 37 11.68 -10.88 -1.84
C SER A 37 11.87 -12.39 -2.07
N PRO A 38 11.27 -13.28 -1.27
CA PRO A 38 11.42 -14.71 -1.49
C PRO A 38 10.69 -15.11 -2.78
N THR A 39 11.39 -15.13 -3.91
CA THR A 39 10.96 -15.88 -5.08
C THR A 39 11.29 -17.35 -4.83
N THR A 40 10.45 -18.03 -4.07
CA THR A 40 10.35 -19.48 -4.13
C THR A 40 9.59 -19.83 -5.41
N ASP A 41 10.31 -19.98 -6.51
CA ASP A 41 9.88 -20.88 -7.58
C ASP A 41 9.94 -22.29 -7.00
N THR A 42 8.82 -22.77 -6.48
CA THR A 42 8.60 -24.18 -6.27
C THR A 42 7.18 -24.50 -6.71
N HIS A 43 7.11 -25.34 -7.73
CA HIS A 43 5.94 -26.08 -8.20
C HIS A 43 4.70 -26.00 -7.31
N SER A 44 3.59 -25.58 -7.91
CA SER A 44 2.22 -26.09 -7.68
C SER A 44 2.08 -26.84 -6.36
N LYS A 45 2.15 -26.10 -5.26
CA LYS A 45 1.66 -26.57 -3.98
C LYS A 45 0.39 -25.78 -3.78
N LYS A 46 -0.73 -26.47 -4.01
CA LYS A 46 -1.98 -26.21 -3.32
C LYS A 46 -1.60 -26.08 -1.84
N GLU A 47 -1.43 -24.85 -1.38
CA GLU A 47 -1.39 -24.53 0.03
C GLU A 47 -2.77 -24.94 0.54
N GLU A 48 -2.84 -26.14 1.11
CA GLU A 48 -3.73 -26.34 2.24
C GLU A 48 -3.24 -25.34 3.28
N ILE A 49 -3.89 -24.17 3.26
CA ILE A 49 -3.93 -23.26 4.38
C ILE A 49 -4.28 -24.17 5.55
N THR A 50 -3.30 -24.42 6.42
CA THR A 50 -3.58 -25.03 7.71
C THR A 50 -4.42 -23.99 8.40
N GLU A 51 -5.72 -24.24 8.35
CA GLU A 51 -6.73 -23.67 9.22
C GLU A 51 -6.17 -23.72 10.65
N GLU A 52 -5.54 -22.64 11.10
CA GLU A 52 -5.78 -22.21 12.46
C GLU A 52 -7.24 -21.72 12.47
N ILE A 53 -8.16 -22.69 12.50
CA ILE A 53 -9.42 -22.48 13.18
C ILE A 53 -8.99 -22.14 14.61
N ILE A 54 -8.90 -20.84 14.88
CA ILE A 54 -8.94 -20.35 16.23
C ILE A 54 -10.29 -20.86 16.73
N ASN A 55 -10.19 -21.93 17.51
CA ASN A 55 -11.32 -22.60 18.12
C ASN A 55 -11.86 -21.67 19.21
N SER A 56 -12.57 -20.63 18.78
CA SER A 56 -13.45 -19.84 19.60
C SER A 56 -14.84 -20.23 19.12
N GLU A 57 -15.61 -20.94 19.95
CA GLU A 57 -16.92 -21.53 19.58
C GLU A 57 -17.98 -20.50 19.09
N GLU A 58 -17.60 -19.22 19.06
CA GLU A 58 -18.40 -18.02 18.85
C GLU A 58 -17.97 -17.18 17.62
N GLU A 59 -16.86 -17.47 16.94
CA GLU A 59 -16.37 -16.69 15.79
C GLU A 59 -16.11 -17.58 14.56
N ILE A 60 -16.40 -17.04 13.37
CA ILE A 60 -16.19 -17.72 12.09
C ILE A 60 -15.36 -16.83 11.18
N ASP A 61 -14.27 -17.39 10.65
CA ASP A 61 -13.44 -16.76 9.64
C ASP A 61 -13.87 -17.22 8.24
N ALA A 62 -14.07 -16.26 7.34
CA ALA A 62 -14.40 -16.50 5.93
C ALA A 62 -13.37 -15.83 5.03
N LEU A 63 -12.91 -16.55 4.01
CA LEU A 63 -12.13 -15.98 2.92
C LEU A 63 -13.08 -15.59 1.80
N ILE A 64 -13.05 -14.31 1.41
CA ILE A 64 -13.80 -13.79 0.29
C ILE A 64 -12.86 -13.19 -0.74
N THR A 65 -13.20 -13.31 -2.02
CA THR A 65 -12.50 -12.62 -3.10
C THR A 65 -13.47 -11.66 -3.75
N LEU A 66 -13.04 -10.41 -3.90
CA LEU A 66 -13.83 -9.31 -4.43
C LEU A 66 -13.23 -8.79 -5.72
N GLY A 67 -14.10 -8.39 -6.64
CA GLY A 67 -13.70 -7.64 -7.83
C GLY A 67 -13.54 -6.14 -7.54
N ASN A 68 -13.02 -5.40 -8.53
CA ASN A 68 -12.88 -3.93 -8.44
C ASN A 68 -14.17 -3.22 -7.96
N LYS A 69 -15.32 -3.53 -8.55
CA LYS A 69 -16.60 -2.88 -8.19
C LYS A 69 -17.09 -3.20 -6.79
N ASP A 70 -16.85 -4.42 -6.34
CA ASP A 70 -17.22 -4.81 -4.97
C ASP A 70 -16.32 -4.09 -3.97
N LEU A 71 -15.03 -3.95 -4.29
CA LEU A 71 -14.09 -3.20 -3.46
C LEU A 71 -14.41 -1.69 -3.43
N GLU A 72 -14.73 -1.07 -4.57
CA GLU A 72 -15.22 0.30 -4.64
C GLU A 72 -16.41 0.51 -3.70
N THR A 73 -17.37 -0.41 -3.75
CA THR A 73 -18.58 -0.36 -2.92
C THR A 73 -18.26 -0.52 -1.44
N LEU A 74 -17.34 -1.42 -1.08
CA LEU A 74 -16.92 -1.60 0.31
C LEU A 74 -16.20 -0.37 0.87
N LEU A 75 -15.28 0.21 0.11
CA LEU A 75 -14.57 1.42 0.54
C LEU A 75 -15.54 2.59 0.69
N LEU A 76 -16.46 2.76 -0.26
CA LEU A 76 -17.50 3.78 -0.18
C LEU A 76 -18.36 3.60 1.07
N TYR A 77 -18.79 2.37 1.36
CA TYR A 77 -19.58 2.05 2.55
C TYR A 77 -18.80 2.41 3.83
N ALA A 78 -17.55 1.96 3.95
CA ALA A 78 -16.69 2.22 5.11
C ALA A 78 -16.46 3.72 5.35
N LEU A 79 -16.31 4.52 4.29
CA LEU A 79 -16.20 5.97 4.42
C LEU A 79 -17.54 6.63 4.77
N SER A 80 -18.64 6.19 4.17
CA SER A 80 -19.97 6.77 4.41
C SER A 80 -20.47 6.57 5.84
N GLU A 81 -20.16 5.43 6.47
CA GLU A 81 -20.58 5.13 7.85
C GLU A 81 -19.79 5.96 8.87
N ASN A 82 -18.57 6.37 8.53
CA ASN A 82 -17.63 7.05 9.41
C ASN A 82 -17.45 8.55 9.10
N THR A 83 -18.16 9.12 8.12
CA THR A 83 -18.07 10.54 7.75
C THR A 83 -19.18 11.36 8.41
N SER A 84 -18.79 12.38 9.19
CA SER A 84 -19.73 13.32 9.82
C SER A 84 -20.18 14.46 8.88
N THR A 85 -19.42 14.69 7.81
CA THR A 85 -19.49 15.91 6.96
C THR A 85 -20.32 15.75 5.69
N GLY A 86 -20.77 14.52 5.36
CA GLY A 86 -21.66 14.23 4.23
C GLY A 86 -21.00 14.26 2.84
N GLU A 87 -19.78 14.75 2.71
CA GLU A 87 -19.00 14.70 1.46
C GLU A 87 -18.17 13.42 1.43
N VAL A 88 -18.66 12.43 0.68
CA VAL A 88 -17.98 11.15 0.48
C VAL A 88 -17.24 11.21 -0.86
N PRO A 89 -15.94 10.86 -0.90
CA PRO A 89 -15.19 10.88 -2.15
C PRO A 89 -15.68 9.79 -3.11
N GLU A 90 -15.55 10.07 -4.41
CA GLU A 90 -15.77 9.09 -5.47
C GLU A 90 -14.52 8.22 -5.61
N ILE A 91 -14.71 6.90 -5.60
CA ILE A 91 -13.62 5.92 -5.71
C ILE A 91 -13.86 5.09 -6.97
N THR A 92 -12.83 4.98 -7.80
CA THR A 92 -12.81 4.11 -8.98
C THR A 92 -11.56 3.26 -8.94
N ILE A 93 -11.71 1.95 -9.15
CA ILE A 93 -10.65 0.96 -9.07
C ILE A 93 -10.52 0.27 -10.42
N SER A 94 -9.33 0.37 -11.00
CA SER A 94 -8.96 -0.38 -12.20
C SER A 94 -7.64 -1.10 -11.94
N GLU A 95 -6.52 -0.64 -12.52
CA GLU A 95 -5.18 -1.06 -12.11
C GLU A 95 -4.67 -0.21 -10.93
N ASP A 96 -5.02 1.07 -10.96
CA ASP A 96 -4.83 2.04 -9.88
C ASP A 96 -6.17 2.38 -9.23
N VAL A 97 -6.08 2.89 -8.01
CA VAL A 97 -7.19 3.48 -7.27
C VAL A 97 -7.21 4.98 -7.55
N ILE A 98 -8.28 5.45 -8.18
CA ILE A 98 -8.53 6.87 -8.41
C ILE A 98 -9.54 7.32 -7.36
N ILE A 99 -9.17 8.34 -6.58
CA ILE A 99 -10.06 8.95 -5.58
C ILE A 99 -10.27 10.40 -5.99
N SER A 100 -11.53 10.81 -6.10
CA SER A 100 -11.91 12.18 -6.48
C SER A 100 -12.86 12.76 -5.45
N GLY A 101 -12.78 14.07 -5.24
CA GLY A 101 -13.67 14.75 -4.31
C GLY A 101 -13.43 16.25 -4.31
N GLU A 102 -14.03 16.94 -3.34
CA GLU A 102 -13.89 18.37 -3.17
C GLU A 102 -13.04 18.68 -1.93
N LEU A 103 -12.18 19.70 -2.02
CA LEU A 103 -11.34 20.17 -0.92
C LEU A 103 -11.42 21.69 -0.83
N GLU A 104 -11.51 22.23 0.37
CA GLU A 104 -11.52 23.67 0.58
C GLU A 104 -10.09 24.22 0.57
N VAL A 105 -9.75 25.01 -0.44
CA VAL A 105 -8.43 25.64 -0.57
C VAL A 105 -8.60 27.15 -0.53
N LEU A 106 -8.09 27.78 0.54
CA LEU A 106 -8.18 29.23 0.75
C LEU A 106 -9.63 29.77 0.75
N GLY A 107 -10.59 28.98 1.23
CA GLY A 107 -12.00 29.37 1.27
C GLY A 107 -12.78 29.07 -0.01
N PHE A 108 -12.17 28.37 -0.98
CA PHE A 108 -12.82 28.00 -2.24
C PHE A 108 -12.89 26.48 -2.40
N PRO A 109 -14.04 25.93 -2.82
CA PRO A 109 -14.15 24.52 -3.16
C PRO A 109 -13.37 24.23 -4.45
N ILE A 110 -12.45 23.28 -4.39
CA ILE A 110 -11.66 22.84 -5.54
C ILE A 110 -11.74 21.32 -5.65
N GLN A 111 -12.05 20.84 -6.86
CA GLN A 111 -12.02 19.41 -7.16
C GLN A 111 -10.60 18.88 -7.15
N TYR A 112 -10.40 17.78 -6.43
CA TYR A 112 -9.17 17.02 -6.44
C TYR A 112 -9.38 15.67 -7.10
N GLN A 113 -8.30 15.16 -7.69
CA GLN A 113 -8.19 13.79 -8.14
C GLN A 113 -6.82 13.27 -7.72
N LEU A 114 -6.79 12.13 -7.03
CA LEU A 114 -5.57 11.46 -6.64
C LEU A 114 -5.55 10.04 -7.23
N THR A 115 -4.39 9.66 -7.73
CA THR A 115 -4.13 8.33 -8.27
C THR A 115 -3.20 7.62 -7.29
N ALA A 116 -3.57 6.41 -6.88
CA ALA A 116 -2.81 5.64 -5.92
C ALA A 116 -2.73 4.17 -6.31
N GLU A 117 -1.56 3.58 -6.11
CA GLU A 117 -1.34 2.16 -6.31
C GLU A 117 -1.69 1.38 -5.03
N PRO A 118 -2.56 0.36 -5.09
CA PRO A 118 -2.94 -0.40 -3.92
C PRO A 118 -1.92 -1.52 -3.63
N PHE A 119 -1.69 -1.76 -2.34
CA PHE A 119 -0.85 -2.85 -1.83
C PHE A 119 -1.31 -3.32 -0.45
N VAL A 120 -1.00 -4.58 -0.15
CA VAL A 120 -1.29 -5.20 1.16
C VAL A 120 -0.06 -5.05 2.06
N VAL A 121 -0.31 -4.77 3.34
CA VAL A 121 0.71 -4.72 4.40
C VAL A 121 0.55 -5.89 5.37
N GLU A 122 1.59 -6.20 6.14
CA GLU A 122 1.65 -7.40 7.00
C GLU A 122 0.54 -7.49 8.04
N ASP A 123 0.01 -6.34 8.47
CA ASP A 123 -1.09 -6.25 9.44
C ASP A 123 -2.49 -6.51 8.83
N GLY A 124 -2.56 -6.68 7.51
CA GLY A 124 -3.78 -6.93 6.76
C GLY A 124 -4.55 -5.65 6.40
N ASN A 125 -3.93 -4.48 6.52
CA ASN A 125 -4.53 -3.23 6.07
C ASN A 125 -4.31 -3.00 4.56
N LEU A 126 -5.12 -2.12 3.97
CA LEU A 126 -4.95 -1.67 2.59
C LEU A 126 -4.10 -0.41 2.61
N GLN A 127 -2.92 -0.46 1.99
CA GLN A 127 -2.09 0.71 1.83
C GLN A 127 -2.11 1.19 0.38
N LEU A 128 -2.16 2.51 0.19
CA LEU A 128 -2.31 3.17 -1.09
C LEU A 128 -1.14 4.12 -1.29
N LYS A 129 -0.33 3.87 -2.33
CA LYS A 129 0.82 4.72 -2.66
C LYS A 129 0.39 5.79 -3.64
N VAL A 130 0.35 7.03 -3.20
CA VAL A 130 -0.11 8.14 -4.04
C VAL A 130 0.97 8.51 -5.04
N SER A 131 0.68 8.30 -6.32
CA SER A 131 1.61 8.53 -7.43
C SER A 131 1.43 9.93 -8.03
N GLU A 132 0.19 10.38 -8.17
CA GLU A 132 -0.15 11.67 -8.76
C GLU A 132 -1.33 12.32 -8.03
N VAL A 133 -1.31 13.65 -7.95
CA VAL A 133 -2.42 14.44 -7.44
C VAL A 133 -2.65 15.67 -8.31
N ALA A 134 -3.91 15.86 -8.73
CA ALA A 134 -4.39 17.02 -9.45
C ALA A 134 -5.36 17.81 -8.57
N LEU A 135 -5.18 19.13 -8.49
CA LEU A 135 -6.16 20.08 -7.97
C LEU A 135 -6.67 20.94 -9.13
N GLY A 136 -7.91 20.70 -9.55
CA GLY A 136 -8.52 21.31 -10.72
C GLY A 136 -7.74 21.01 -12.00
N ARG A 137 -6.99 22.00 -12.50
CA ARG A 137 -6.16 21.88 -13.72
C ARG A 137 -4.67 21.81 -13.44
N PHE A 138 -4.28 21.80 -12.16
CA PHE A 138 -2.89 21.88 -11.74
C PHE A 138 -2.47 20.53 -11.15
N THR A 139 -1.42 19.94 -11.72
CA THR A 139 -0.69 18.86 -11.05
C THR A 139 0.17 19.49 -9.96
N LEU A 140 -0.04 19.06 -8.72
CA LEU A 140 0.67 19.57 -7.56
C LEU A 140 1.62 18.51 -6.99
N PRO A 141 2.66 18.91 -6.26
CA PRO A 141 3.50 17.93 -5.60
C PRO A 141 2.71 17.22 -4.50
N VAL A 142 2.78 15.89 -4.51
CA VAL A 142 1.92 14.99 -3.73
C VAL A 142 1.92 15.34 -2.24
N LYS A 143 3.09 15.63 -1.66
CA LYS A 143 3.24 15.93 -0.23
C LYS A 143 2.37 17.10 0.24
N GLN A 144 2.31 18.17 -0.55
CA GLN A 144 1.52 19.35 -0.20
C GLN A 144 0.03 19.05 -0.19
N VAL A 145 -0.45 18.24 -1.14
CA VAL A 145 -1.86 17.88 -1.18
C VAL A 145 -2.21 16.92 -0.06
N LEU A 146 -1.35 15.93 0.23
CA LEU A 146 -1.53 15.04 1.38
C LEU A 146 -1.56 15.79 2.72
N GLN A 147 -0.74 16.83 2.88
CA GLN A 147 -0.79 17.71 4.05
C GLN A 147 -2.15 18.41 4.18
N LEU A 148 -2.67 18.96 3.08
CA LEU A 148 -3.97 19.62 3.09
C LEU A 148 -5.10 18.64 3.38
N LEU A 149 -5.09 17.48 2.73
CA LEU A 149 -6.07 16.41 2.94
C LEU A 149 -6.06 15.93 4.39
N SER A 150 -4.88 15.65 4.96
CA SER A 150 -4.73 15.20 6.34
C SER A 150 -5.25 16.22 7.36
N ASN A 151 -5.18 17.52 7.05
CA ASN A 151 -5.67 18.57 7.96
C ASN A 151 -7.20 18.72 7.92
N GLN A 152 -7.86 18.30 6.85
CA GLN A 152 -9.31 18.43 6.65
C GLN A 152 -10.05 17.11 6.84
N MET A 153 -9.34 15.99 6.88
CA MET A 153 -9.88 14.66 7.10
C MET A 153 -10.45 14.53 8.52
N ASP A 154 -11.64 13.93 8.63
CA ASP A 154 -12.26 13.62 9.92
C ASP A 154 -11.36 12.62 10.68
N PRO A 155 -10.92 12.92 11.91
CA PRO A 155 -10.06 12.04 12.69
C PRO A 155 -10.71 10.69 13.04
N ASN A 156 -12.03 10.56 12.93
CA ASN A 156 -12.74 9.31 13.17
C ASN A 156 -12.71 8.36 11.97
N LEU A 157 -12.22 8.80 10.80
CA LEU A 157 -12.07 7.92 9.66
C LEU A 157 -10.97 6.89 9.94
N PRO A 158 -11.15 5.63 9.51
CA PRO A 158 -10.15 4.57 9.63
C PRO A 158 -9.02 4.76 8.59
N LEU A 159 -8.49 5.97 8.48
CA LEU A 159 -7.48 6.39 7.52
C LEU A 159 -6.25 6.95 8.24
N GLU A 160 -5.07 6.62 7.75
CA GLU A 160 -3.80 7.17 8.19
C GLU A 160 -3.05 7.73 6.98
N VAL A 161 -2.46 8.92 7.11
CA VAL A 161 -1.74 9.57 6.01
C VAL A 161 -0.27 9.73 6.38
N ASP A 162 0.60 9.04 5.67
CA ASP A 162 2.06 9.23 5.72
C ASP A 162 2.48 10.18 4.59
N ILE A 163 2.64 11.45 4.95
CA ILE A 163 3.03 12.53 4.04
C ILE A 163 4.45 12.32 3.49
N ASP A 164 5.35 11.71 4.27
CA ASP A 164 6.76 11.63 3.91
C ASP A 164 7.01 10.59 2.83
N ASN A 165 6.33 9.46 2.93
CA ASN A 165 6.40 8.37 1.97
C ASN A 165 5.27 8.39 0.93
N ALA A 166 4.33 9.34 1.04
CA ALA A 166 3.15 9.46 0.19
C ALA A 166 2.24 8.23 0.22
N PHE A 167 1.99 7.71 1.43
CA PHE A 167 1.05 6.61 1.65
C PHE A 167 -0.23 7.08 2.33
N ILE A 168 -1.33 6.46 1.94
CA ILE A 168 -2.60 6.49 2.68
C ILE A 168 -2.90 5.05 3.08
N THR A 169 -3.04 4.79 4.36
CA THR A 169 -3.40 3.47 4.89
C THR A 169 -4.86 3.48 5.31
N VAL A 170 -5.65 2.54 4.78
CA VAL A 170 -7.00 2.24 5.23
C VAL A 170 -6.90 1.14 6.29
N ARG A 171 -7.22 1.48 7.54
CA ARG A 171 -7.19 0.57 8.69
C ARG A 171 -8.43 -0.32 8.67
N LEU A 172 -8.39 -1.37 7.85
CA LEU A 172 -9.48 -2.33 7.69
C LEU A 172 -9.85 -3.03 9.01
N SER A 173 -8.89 -3.16 9.93
CA SER A 173 -9.12 -3.70 11.26
C SER A 173 -10.01 -2.83 12.16
N GLU A 174 -10.14 -1.53 11.85
CA GLU A 174 -10.93 -0.55 12.60
C GLU A 174 -12.27 -0.23 11.94
N VAL A 175 -12.57 -0.85 10.78
CA VAL A 175 -13.87 -0.70 10.14
C VAL A 175 -14.90 -1.47 10.97
N GLU A 176 -15.59 -0.75 11.84
CA GLU A 176 -16.74 -1.28 12.56
C GLU A 176 -17.92 -1.39 11.59
N THR A 177 -18.36 -2.60 11.31
CA THR A 177 -19.63 -2.84 10.63
C THR A 177 -20.42 -3.83 11.46
N GLY A 178 -21.73 -3.60 11.61
CA GLY A 178 -22.54 -4.22 12.66
C GLY A 178 -22.44 -5.75 12.80
N SER A 179 -22.10 -6.46 11.72
CA SER A 179 -21.97 -7.93 11.74
C SER A 179 -20.53 -8.45 11.70
N VAL A 180 -19.55 -7.65 11.27
CA VAL A 180 -18.16 -8.09 11.08
C VAL A 180 -17.30 -7.56 12.20
N LYS A 181 -16.56 -8.44 12.86
CA LYS A 181 -15.63 -8.07 13.93
C LYS A 181 -14.26 -7.67 13.42
N ARG A 182 -13.82 -8.22 12.28
CA ARG A 182 -12.49 -7.96 11.74
C ARG A 182 -12.46 -8.16 10.24
N ILE A 183 -11.74 -7.28 9.55
CA ILE A 183 -11.44 -7.39 8.12
C ILE A 183 -9.92 -7.34 7.96
N LYS A 184 -9.36 -8.28 7.21
CA LYS A 184 -7.95 -8.29 6.81
C LYS A 184 -7.85 -8.51 5.31
N LEU A 185 -7.11 -7.67 4.61
CA LEU A 185 -6.68 -7.91 3.24
C LEU A 185 -5.53 -8.91 3.26
N ILE A 186 -5.65 -9.97 2.47
CA ILE A 186 -4.67 -11.06 2.38
C ILE A 186 -3.85 -10.94 1.09
N LYS A 187 -4.51 -10.62 -0.01
CA LYS A 187 -3.88 -10.64 -1.34
C LYS A 187 -4.53 -9.63 -2.29
N ILE A 188 -3.71 -9.05 -3.16
CA ILE A 188 -4.14 -8.25 -4.31
C ILE A 188 -3.56 -8.89 -5.57
N GLU A 189 -4.43 -9.25 -6.52
CA GLU A 189 -4.07 -9.72 -7.85
C GLU A 189 -4.52 -8.68 -8.88
N LYS A 190 -3.66 -7.67 -9.11
CA LYS A 190 -3.96 -6.53 -9.99
C LYS A 190 -4.38 -6.95 -11.40
N GLU A 191 -3.71 -7.95 -11.98
CA GLU A 191 -4.00 -8.43 -13.34
C GLU A 191 -5.38 -9.09 -13.47
N LEU A 192 -5.87 -9.68 -12.38
CA LEU A 192 -7.18 -10.34 -12.34
C LEU A 192 -8.27 -9.44 -11.75
N ALA A 193 -7.91 -8.24 -11.28
CA ALA A 193 -8.80 -7.34 -10.54
C ALA A 193 -9.41 -8.01 -9.29
N GLU A 194 -8.64 -8.88 -8.62
CA GLU A 194 -9.10 -9.67 -7.48
C GLU A 194 -8.41 -9.23 -6.17
N TYR A 195 -9.21 -9.11 -5.11
CA TYR A 195 -8.77 -8.75 -3.77
C TYR A 195 -9.32 -9.76 -2.77
N THR A 196 -8.42 -10.49 -2.12
CA THR A 196 -8.80 -11.53 -1.15
C THR A 196 -8.79 -10.96 0.26
N PHE A 197 -9.92 -11.07 0.96
CA PHE A 197 -10.07 -10.65 2.35
C PHE A 197 -10.37 -11.85 3.23
N ASN A 198 -9.86 -11.80 4.45
CA ASN A 198 -10.30 -12.61 5.57
C ASN A 198 -11.22 -11.78 6.45
N ILE A 199 -12.43 -12.27 6.67
CA ILE A 199 -13.47 -11.60 7.45
C ILE A 199 -13.81 -12.49 8.64
N THR A 200 -13.72 -11.93 9.84
CA THR A 200 -14.14 -12.58 11.09
C THR A 200 -15.53 -12.08 11.48
N ILE A 201 -16.49 -12.99 11.60
CA ILE A 201 -17.90 -12.69 11.93
C ILE A 201 -18.27 -13.38 13.26
N ALA A 202 -19.07 -12.72 14.09
CA ALA A 202 -19.66 -13.33 15.27
C ALA A 202 -20.75 -14.33 14.86
N LYS A 203 -20.73 -15.54 15.41
CA LYS A 203 -21.66 -16.62 15.05
C LYS A 203 -23.14 -16.26 15.24
N GLU A 204 -23.45 -15.39 16.20
CA GLU A 204 -24.79 -14.84 16.44
C GLU A 204 -25.38 -14.05 15.27
N ASN A 205 -24.54 -13.49 14.40
CA ASN A 205 -24.95 -12.69 13.24
C ASN A 205 -25.23 -13.54 11.98
N LEU A 206 -24.96 -14.84 12.01
CA LEU A 206 -25.18 -15.75 10.86
C LEU A 206 -26.58 -16.38 10.83
N LEU A 207 -27.38 -16.17 11.89
CA LEU A 207 -28.66 -16.85 12.11
C LEU A 207 -29.86 -15.90 12.09
N GLN A 208 -29.68 -14.67 11.60
CA GLN A 208 -30.74 -13.66 11.46
C GLN A 208 -31.27 -13.57 10.04
#